data_AF-A0A1I5VJ16-F1
#
_entry.id   AF-A0A1I5VJ16-F1
#
_cell.length_a   1.000
_cell.length_b   1.000
_cell.length_c   1.000
_cell.angle_alpha   90.00
_cell.angle_beta   90.00
_cell.angle_gamma   90.00
#
_symmetry.space_group_name_H-M   'P 1'
#
loop_
_entity.id
_entity.type
_entity.pdbx_description
1 polymer ?
#
loop_
_entity_poly.entity_id
_entity_poly.type
_entity_poly.pdbx_seq_one_letter_code
_entity_poly.pdbx_strand_id
1 'polypeptide(L)' 'MVKVNGKELPVEGMLLSEFLQREAYPIDRIVVERNLEIVPKQTYGLVKLEAGDCVEVVSFVGGG' A
#
# COMPACT_ATOMS: atom_id res chain seq x y z
N MET A 1 12.51 -6.64 -3.17
CA MET A 1 12.29 -5.62 -2.13
C MET A 1 11.36 -4.54 -2.65
N VAL A 2 10.37 -4.18 -1.85
CA VAL A 2 9.44 -3.05 -2.04
C VAL A 2 9.67 -2.08 -0.89
N LYS A 3 9.70 -0.78 -1.16
CA LYS A 3 9.78 0.24 -0.12
C LYS A 3 8.39 0.65 0.31
N VAL A 4 7.98 0.35 1.54
CA VAL A 4 6.68 0.73 2.09
C VAL A 4 6.84 1.69 3.26
N ASN A 5 6.26 2.90 3.19
CA ASN A 5 6.39 3.94 4.21
C ASN A 5 7.85 4.15 4.65
N GLY A 6 8.75 4.21 3.67
CA GLY A 6 10.19 4.35 3.92
C GLY A 6 10.97 3.07 4.28
N LYS A 7 10.31 1.93 4.54
CA LYS A 7 10.96 0.67 4.96
C LYS A 7 11.03 -0.35 3.83
N GLU A 8 12.16 -1.01 3.65
CA GLU A 8 12.29 -2.11 2.68
C GLU A 8 11.68 -3.41 3.22
N LEU A 9 10.75 -3.99 2.46
CA LEU A 9 10.05 -5.22 2.80
C LEU A 9 10.14 -6.24 1.64
N PRO A 10 10.30 -7.55 1.92
CA PRO A 10 10.30 -8.61 0.92
C PRO A 10 8.86 -9.03 0.60
N VAL A 11 8.09 -8.13 0.01
CA VAL A 11 6.66 -8.31 -0.30
C VAL A 11 6.36 -8.27 -1.79
N GLU A 12 7.40 -8.23 -2.63
CA GLU A 12 7.25 -8.43 -4.07
C GLU A 12 6.49 -9.73 -4.38
N GLY A 13 5.62 -9.69 -5.38
CA GLY A 13 4.78 -10.79 -5.78
C GLY A 13 3.46 -10.93 -5.01
N MET A 14 3.29 -10.24 -3.88
CA MET A 14 2.04 -10.19 -3.12
C MET A 14 1.04 -9.23 -3.75
N LEU A 15 -0.27 -9.50 -3.61
CA LEU A 15 -1.27 -8.50 -3.94
C LEU A 15 -1.29 -7.38 -2.88
N LEU A 16 -1.52 -6.15 -3.33
CA LEU A 16 -1.61 -5.00 -2.43
C LEU A 16 -2.69 -5.23 -1.34
N SER A 17 -3.84 -5.80 -1.69
CA SER A 17 -4.88 -6.14 -0.71
C SER A 17 -4.40 -7.14 0.36
N GLU A 18 -3.65 -8.17 -0.03
CA GLU A 18 -3.12 -9.18 0.89
C GLU A 18 -2.09 -8.56 1.83
N PHE A 19 -1.20 -7.72 1.30
CA PHE A 19 -0.24 -6.96 2.08
C PHE A 19 -0.95 -6.09 3.12
N LEU A 20 -1.93 -5.28 2.69
CA LEU A 20 -2.63 -4.38 3.58
C LEU A 20 -3.41 -5.12 4.68
N GLN A 21 -4.00 -6.27 4.34
CA GLN A 21 -4.68 -7.13 5.30
C GLN A 21 -3.70 -7.76 6.30
N ARG A 22 -2.55 -8.25 5.83
CA ARG A 22 -1.50 -8.86 6.66
C ARG A 22 -0.95 -7.88 7.70
N GLU A 23 -0.75 -6.62 7.29
CA GLU A 23 -0.28 -5.55 8.17
C GLU A 23 -1.41 -4.90 8.99
N ALA A 24 -2.63 -5.44 8.91
CA ALA A 24 -3.82 -4.98 9.64
C ALA A 24 -4.18 -3.50 9.40
N TYR A 25 -3.93 -2.97 8.20
CA TYR A 25 -4.34 -1.61 7.86
C TYR A 25 -5.87 -1.48 7.78
N PRO A 26 -6.44 -0.38 8.30
CA PRO A 26 -7.86 -0.11 8.17
C PRO A 26 -8.17 0.36 6.74
N ILE A 27 -8.45 -0.57 5.82
CA ILE A 27 -8.65 -0.34 4.38
C ILE A 27 -9.64 0.81 4.07
N ASP A 28 -10.62 1.04 4.95
CA ASP A 28 -11.61 2.12 4.82
C ASP A 28 -11.12 3.51 5.21
N ARG A 29 -9.94 3.62 5.82
CA ARG A 29 -9.39 4.86 6.39
C ARG A 29 -8.00 5.21 5.86
N ILE A 30 -7.57 4.52 4.80
CA ILE A 30 -6.27 4.73 4.17
C ILE A 30 -6.41 5.11 2.71
N VAL A 31 -5.39 5.80 2.21
CA VAL A 31 -5.09 5.95 0.79
C VAL A 31 -3.74 5.30 0.54
N VAL A 32 -3.62 4.58 -0.56
CA VAL A 32 -2.37 3.99 -1.00
C VAL A 32 -1.88 4.71 -2.23
N GLU A 33 -0.64 5.19 -2.16
CA GLU A 33 0.12 5.67 -3.31
C GLU A 33 1.15 4.59 -3.68
N ARG A 34 1.29 4.29 -4.97
CA ARG A 34 2.34 3.44 -5.52
C ARG A 34 3.06 4.24 -6.60
N ASN A 35 4.36 4.44 -6.43
CA ASN A 35 5.23 5.14 -7.38
C ASN A 35 4.71 6.55 -7.75
N LEU A 36 4.31 7.34 -6.75
CA LEU A 36 3.72 8.69 -6.91
C LEU A 36 2.32 8.71 -7.54
N GLU A 37 1.66 7.56 -7.69
CA GLU A 37 0.30 7.45 -8.21
C GLU A 37 -0.64 6.86 -7.16
N ILE A 38 -1.78 7.51 -6.94
CA ILE A 38 -2.82 6.99 -6.04
C ILE A 38 -3.46 5.75 -6.66
N VAL A 39 -3.44 4.64 -5.94
CA VAL A 39 -4.09 3.40 -6.34
C VAL A 39 -5.57 3.50 -5.96
N PRO A 40 -6.51 3.35 -6.91
CA PRO A 40 -7.93 3.28 -6.58
C PRO A 40 -8.23 2.08 -5.67
N LYS A 41 -9.01 2.30 -4.61
CA LYS A 41 -9.30 1.27 -3.61
C LYS A 41 -9.90 -0.02 -4.20
N GLN A 42 -10.72 0.12 -5.25
CA GLN A 42 -11.34 -1.01 -5.94
C GLN A 42 -10.33 -1.89 -6.68
N THR A 43 -9.12 -1.38 -6.98
CA THR A 43 -8.07 -2.12 -7.69
C THR A 43 -7.02 -2.72 -6.76
N TYR A 44 -7.11 -2.54 -5.44
CA TYR A 44 -6.13 -3.12 -4.50
C TYR A 44 -5.98 -4.64 -4.64
N GLY A 45 -7.07 -5.35 -4.97
CA GLY A 45 -7.04 -6.80 -5.22
C GLY A 45 -6.45 -7.23 -6.57
N LEU A 46 -6.13 -6.27 -7.44
CA LEU A 46 -5.57 -6.50 -8.78
C LEU A 46 -4.12 -6.02 -8.89
N VAL A 47 -3.68 -5.15 -7.98
CA VAL A 47 -2.32 -4.61 -7.97
C VAL A 47 -1.38 -5.61 -7.30
N LYS A 48 -0.45 -6.14 -8.08
CA LYS A 48 0.67 -6.93 -7.58
C LYS A 48 1.82 -5.99 -7.24
N LEU A 49 2.41 -6.15 -6.06
CA LEU A 49 3.61 -5.43 -5.66
C LEU A 49 4.81 -5.98 -6.41
N GLU A 50 5.62 -5.12 -7.00
CA GLU A 50 6.77 -5.47 -7.82
C GLU A 50 8.06 -4.96 -7.18
N ALA A 51 9.16 -5.69 -7.40
CA ALA A 51 10.45 -5.27 -6.85
C ALA A 51 10.82 -3.87 -7.37
N GLY A 52 11.22 -2.98 -6.44
CA GLY A 52 11.53 -1.58 -6.73
C GLY A 52 10.36 -0.62 -6.53
N ASP A 53 9.14 -1.11 -6.30
CA ASP A 53 8.00 -0.24 -5.97
C ASP A 53 8.26 0.58 -4.71
N CYS A 54 7.79 1.83 -4.73
CA CYS A 54 7.64 2.68 -3.57
C CYS A 54 6.16 2.84 -3.25
N VAL A 55 5.75 2.41 -2.07
CA VAL A 55 4.36 2.41 -1.62
C VAL A 55 4.24 3.26 -0.36
N GLU A 56 3.32 4.23 -0.38
CA GLU A 56 2.98 5.04 0.79
C GLU A 56 1.52 4.75 1.19
N VAL A 57 1.34 4.29 2.43
CA VAL A 57 0.05 4.02 3.05
C VAL A 57 -0.22 5.14 4.05
N VAL A 58 -1.04 6.10 3.63
CA VAL A 58 -1.38 7.28 4.42
C VAL A 58 -2.76 7.10 5.05
N SER A 59 -2.90 7.54 6.31
CA SER A 59 -4.18 7.57 7.00
C SER A 59 -4.59 9.01 7.26
N PHE A 60 -5.87 9.29 7.13
CA PHE A 60 -6.39 10.61 7.52
C PHE A 60 -6.36 10.70 9.05
N VAL A 61 -5.42 11.48 9.59
CA VAL A 61 -5.56 12.02 10.94
C VAL A 61 -6.51 13.20 10.82
N GLY A 62 -7.71 13.09 11.40
CA GLY A 62 -8.68 14.18 11.39
C GLY A 62 -8.03 15.43 11.97
N GLY A 63 -7.76 16.42 11.13
CA GLY A 63 -7.33 17.74 11.57
C GLY A 63 -8.49 18.41 12.29
N GLY A 64 -8.26 18.78 13.55
CA GLY A 64 -9.13 19.73 14.26
C GLY A 64 -8.99 21.12 13.69
#